data_AF-A0A955CIW5-F1
#
_entry.id   AF-A0A955CIW5-F1
#
_cell.length_a   1.000
_cell.length_b   1.000
_cell.length_c   1.000
_cell.angle_alpha   90.00
_cell.angle_beta   90.00
_cell.angle_gamma   90.00
#
_symmetry.space_group_name_H-M   'P 1'
#
loop_
_entity.id
_entity.type
_entity.pdbx_description
1 polymer ?
#
loop_
_entity_poly.entity_id
_entity_poly.type
_entity_poly.pdbx_seq_one_letter_code
_entity_poly.pdbx_strand_id
1 'polypeptide(L)' 'MILSGDEIKRRLGTDIHIEPFDESRLNPNSYNLTLHHELMVYEEVVLDMRKANRVRRIEI' A
#
# COMPACT_ATOMS: atom_id res chain seq x y z
N MET A 1 19.66 5.92 3.09
CA MET A 1 20.05 5.44 1.75
C MET A 1 18.80 4.85 1.11
N ILE A 2 18.52 5.17 -0.16
CA ILE A 2 17.35 4.64 -0.89
C ILE A 2 17.79 3.36 -1.63
N LEU A 3 16.95 2.32 -1.62
CA LEU A 3 17.23 1.08 -2.35
C LEU A 3 17.11 1.32 -3.86
N SER A 4 18.03 0.76 -4.64
CA SER A 4 17.84 0.68 -6.09
C SER A 4 16.78 -0.36 -6.45
N GLY A 5 16.27 -0.32 -7.68
CA GLY A 5 15.37 -1.35 -8.21
C GLY A 5 15.95 -2.75 -8.06
N ASP A 6 17.24 -2.93 -8.38
CA ASP A 6 17.93 -4.21 -8.21
C ASP A 6 17.99 -4.67 -6.76
N GLU A 7 18.16 -3.74 -5.81
CA GLU A 7 18.19 -4.06 -4.38
C GLU A 7 16.80 -4.39 -3.86
N ILE A 8 15.76 -3.71 -4.34
CA ILE A 8 14.36 -4.08 -4.07
C ILE A 8 14.12 -5.52 -4.54
N LYS A 9 14.51 -5.83 -5.79
CA LYS A 9 14.35 -7.16 -6.37
C LYS A 9 15.11 -8.26 -5.61
N ARG A 10 16.35 -7.99 -5.21
CA ARG A 10 17.17 -8.94 -4.42
C ARG A 10 16.55 -9.29 -3.07
N ARG A 11 15.79 -8.37 -2.47
CA ARG A 11 15.14 -8.55 -1.16
C ARG A 11 13.69 -9.04 -1.24
N LEU A 12 13.16 -9.28 -2.44
CA LEU A 12 11.82 -9.82 -2.61
C LEU A 12 11.72 -11.22 -2.00
N GLY A 13 10.68 -11.45 -1.20
CA GLY A 13 10.43 -12.72 -0.51
C GLY A 13 11.22 -12.93 0.77
N THR A 14 12.11 -11.99 1.14
CA THR A 14 12.82 -12.00 2.43
C THR A 14 12.45 -10.79 3.26
N ASP A 15 13.07 -9.65 2.99
CA ASP A 15 12.82 -8.41 3.74
C ASP A 15 11.66 -7.61 3.12
N ILE A 16 11.37 -7.83 1.82
CA ILE A 16 10.33 -7.12 1.07
C ILE A 16 9.34 -8.14 0.52
N HIS A 17 8.06 -8.00 0.89
CA HIS A 17 6.97 -8.81 0.33
C HIS A 17 6.03 -7.92 -0.47
N ILE A 18 5.92 -8.20 -1.77
CA ILE A 18 5.00 -7.54 -2.69
C ILE A 18 4.22 -8.62 -3.40
N GLU A 19 2.89 -8.65 -3.20
CA GLU A 19 2.00 -9.61 -3.84
C GLU A 19 0.72 -8.90 -4.31
N PRO A 20 0.40 -8.96 -5.62
CA PRO A 20 1.22 -9.51 -6.70
C PRO A 20 2.43 -8.61 -7.05
N PHE A 21 3.57 -9.23 -7.40
CA PHE A 21 4.74 -8.53 -7.95
C PHE A 21 4.71 -8.53 -9.48
N ASP A 22 4.98 -7.38 -10.08
CA ASP A 22 5.03 -7.12 -11.52
C ASP A 22 6.31 -6.36 -11.83
N GLU A 23 7.26 -7.03 -12.49
CA GLU A 23 8.57 -6.47 -12.85
C GLU A 23 8.45 -5.17 -13.66
N SER A 24 7.39 -4.99 -14.45
CA SER A 24 7.19 -3.77 -15.25
C SER A 24 6.96 -2.51 -14.42
N ARG A 25 6.63 -2.67 -13.13
CA ARG A 25 6.40 -1.59 -12.17
C ARG A 25 7.65 -1.26 -11.35
N LEU A 26 8.74 -2.00 -11.52
CA LEU A 26 10.01 -1.75 -10.84
C LEU A 26 10.75 -0.60 -11.52
N ASN A 27 11.04 0.45 -10.75
CA ASN A 27 11.77 1.64 -11.19
C ASN A 27 13.23 1.60 -10.67
N PRO A 28 14.11 2.52 -11.10
CA PRO A 28 15.50 2.55 -10.66
C PRO A 28 15.72 2.60 -9.15
N ASN A 29 14.75 3.08 -8.38
CA ASN A 29 14.82 3.19 -6.93
C ASN A 29 13.43 3.21 -6.24
N SER A 30 12.41 2.65 -6.89
CA SER A 30 11.04 2.58 -6.36
C SER A 30 10.25 1.47 -7.05
N TYR A 31 9.01 1.24 -6.61
CA TYR A 31 8.07 0.31 -7.24
C TYR A 31 6.69 0.96 -7.30
N ASN A 32 6.06 0.96 -8.46
CA ASN A 32 4.73 1.57 -8.64
C ASN A 32 3.63 0.68 -8.05
N LEU A 33 2.80 1.26 -7.17
CA LEU A 33 1.61 0.61 -6.62
C LEU A 33 0.35 0.95 -7.41
N THR A 34 -0.69 0.15 -7.21
CA THR A 34 -2.03 0.40 -7.77
C THR A 34 -3.04 0.66 -6.67
N LEU A 35 -4.07 1.45 -6.99
CA LEU A 35 -5.21 1.66 -6.14
C LEU A 35 -6.01 0.35 -6.00
N HIS A 36 -6.46 0.04 -4.80
CA HIS A 36 -7.37 -1.08 -4.56
C HIS A 36 -8.80 -0.73 -4.99
N HIS A 37 -9.63 -1.72 -5.28
CA HIS A 37 -11.04 -1.53 -5.69
C HIS A 37 -11.96 -1.11 -4.53
N GLU A 38 -11.42 -0.82 -3.35
CA GLU A 38 -12.22 -0.41 -2.19
C GLU A 38 -11.67 0.87 -1.57
N LEU A 39 -12.58 1.73 -1.12
CA LEU A 39 -12.32 2.90 -0.29
C LEU A 39 -13.07 2.77 1.04
N MET A 40 -12.55 3.42 2.08
CA MET A 40 -13.22 3.55 3.37
C MET A 40 -13.58 5.00 3.66
N VAL A 41 -14.78 5.22 4.19
CA VAL A 41 -15.30 6.55 4.55
C VAL A 41 -15.73 6.54 6.02
N TYR A 42 -15.26 7.51 6.79
CA TYR A 42 -15.71 7.72 8.16
C TYR A 42 -17.15 8.23 8.19
N GLU A 43 -17.94 7.72 9.13
CA GLU A 43 -19.33 8.13 9.32
C GLU A 43 -19.49 9.18 10.42
N GLU A 44 -18.49 9.33 11.29
CA GLU A 44 -18.51 10.29 12.38
C GLU A 44 -18.12 11.69 11.92
N VAL A 45 -18.76 12.71 12.50
CA VAL A 45 -18.40 14.12 12.26
C VAL A 45 -17.09 14.48 12.97
N VAL A 46 -16.85 13.90 14.14
CA VAL A 46 -15.65 14.12 14.96
C VAL A 46 -14.97 12.78 15.21
N LEU A 47 -13.67 12.71 14.92
CA LEU A 47 -12.88 11.51 15.12
C LEU A 47 -12.23 11.53 16.51
N ASP A 48 -12.63 10.59 17.37
CA ASP A 48 -11.99 10.34 18.66
C ASP A 48 -11.12 9.08 18.56
N MET A 49 -9.80 9.24 18.66
CA MET A 49 -8.86 8.12 18.56
C MET A 49 -8.92 7.16 19.75
N ARG A 50 -9.62 7.50 20.85
CA ARG A 50 -9.86 6.59 21.98
C ARG A 50 -10.97 5.57 21.72
N LYS A 51 -11.73 5.73 20.63
CA LYS A 51 -12.87 4.90 20.28
C LYS A 51 -12.71 4.36 18.86
N ALA A 52 -13.38 3.25 18.57
CA ALA A 52 -13.50 2.78 17.20
C ALA A 52 -14.43 3.73 16.43
N ASN A 53 -13.90 4.47 15.45
CA ASN A 53 -14.69 5.32 14.58
C ASN A 53 -15.38 4.45 13.52
N ARG A 54 -16.69 4.65 13.32
CA ARG A 54 -17.44 3.89 12.30
C ARG A 54 -16.96 4.25 10.90
N VAL A 55 -16.83 3.23 10.07
CA VAL A 55 -16.45 3.35 8.67
C VAL A 55 -17.38 2.51 7.81
N ARG A 56 -17.65 2.99 6.59
CA ARG A 56 -18.28 2.21 5.52
C ARG A 56 -17.29 1.99 4.38
N ARG A 57 -17.37 0.83 3.73
CA ARG A 57 -16.60 0.49 2.53
C ARG A 57 -17.39 0.83 1.27
N ILE A 58 -16.70 1.27 0.23
CA ILE A 58 -17.25 1.59 -1.09
C ILE A 58 -16.36 0.93 -2.14
N GLU A 59 -16.96 0.19 -3.08
CA GLU A 59 -16.27 -0.38 -4.24
C GLU A 59 -16.13 0.67 -5.35
N ILE A 60 -14.98 0.72 -6.03
CA ILE A 60 -14.63 1.71 -7.08
C ILE A 60 -14.08 1.07 -8.35
#